data_AF-A0A1X6WMS6-F1
#
_entry.id   AF-A0A1X6WMS6-F1
#
_cell.length_a   1.000
_cell.length_b   1.000
_cell.length_c   1.000
_cell.angle_alpha   90.00
_cell.angle_beta   90.00
_cell.angle_gamma   90.00
#
_symmetry.space_group_name_H-M   'P 1'
#
loop_
_entity.id
_entity.type
_entity.pdbx_description
1 polymer ?
#
loop_
_entity_poly.entity_id
_entity_poly.type
_entity_poly.pdbx_seq_one_letter_code
_entity_poly.pdbx_strand_id
1 'polypeptide(L)' 'MLKEMNQKINQINKKIGVNMEISMPSKRVLEINEKSNILISVTCLSLGTLTSSKILLGLGILSGVSAIVTHVEKKKI' A
#
# COMPACT_ATOMS: atom_id res chain seq x y z
N MET A 1 0.12 10.04 -6.42
CA MET A 1 -1.09 10.24 -5.59
C MET A 1 -0.75 10.19 -4.11
N LEU A 2 -0.02 9.20 -3.60
CA LEU A 2 0.34 9.12 -2.17
C LEU A 2 1.14 10.34 -1.71
N LYS A 3 2.10 10.79 -2.52
CA LYS A 3 2.87 12.01 -2.25
C LYS A 3 1.98 13.26 -2.16
N GLU A 4 1.07 13.43 -3.11
CA GLU A 4 0.13 14.56 -3.15
C GLU A 4 -0.85 14.53 -1.98
N MET A 5 -1.35 13.34 -1.60
CA MET A 5 -2.19 13.16 -0.42
C MET A 5 -1.44 13.54 0.86
N ASN A 6 -0.23 13.02 1.06
CA ASN A 6 0.57 13.34 2.25
C ASN A 6 0.88 14.85 2.30
N GLN A 7 1.15 15.48 1.16
CA GLN A 7 1.34 16.93 1.08
C GLN A 7 0.07 17.71 1.47
N LYS A 8 -1.11 17.34 0.94
CA LYS A 8 -2.38 17.99 1.29
C LYS A 8 -2.72 17.82 2.77
N ILE A 9 -2.51 16.64 3.33
CA ILE A 9 -2.75 16.37 4.74
C ILE A 9 -1.80 17.21 5.61
N ASN A 10 -0.51 17.28 5.27
CA ASN A 10 0.44 18.12 6.00
C ASN A 10 0.08 19.61 5.92
N GLN A 11 -0.45 20.09 4.78
CA GLN A 11 -0.95 21.45 4.67
C GLN A 11 -2.16 21.70 5.57
N ILE A 12 -3.09 20.75 5.66
CA ILE A 12 -4.24 20.84 6.57
C ILE A 12 -3.75 20.83 8.02
N ASN A 13 -2.89 19.89 8.40
CA ASN A 13 -2.35 19.74 9.75
C ASN A 13 -1.64 21.03 10.22
N LYS A 14 -0.87 21.68 9.33
CA LYS A 14 -0.27 22.99 9.60
C LYS A 14 -1.31 24.09 9.81
N LYS A 15 -2.41 24.10 9.04
CA LYS A 15 -3.49 25.08 9.18
C LYS A 15 -4.29 24.92 10.47
N ILE A 16 -4.50 23.68 10.92
CA ILE A 16 -5.26 23.39 12.14
C ILE A 16 -4.39 23.32 13.41
N GLY A 17 -3.08 23.60 13.29
CA GLY A 17 -2.14 23.61 14.42
C GLY A 17 -1.83 22.23 15.00
N VAL A 18 -2.09 21.16 14.26
CA VAL A 18 -1.87 19.77 14.71
C VAL A 18 -0.44 19.35 14.34
N ASN A 19 0.35 18.98 15.34
CA ASN A 19 1.73 18.51 15.15
C ASN A 19 1.78 17.02 14.76
N MET A 20 1.16 16.69 13.62
CA MET A 20 1.29 15.38 12.98
C MET A 20 1.77 15.61 11.55
N GLU A 21 3.08 15.55 11.32
CA GLU A 21 3.61 15.49 9.95
C GLU A 21 3.63 14.04 9.47
N ILE A 22 2.92 13.78 8.38
CA ILE A 22 2.99 12.50 7.67
C ILE A 22 4.25 12.51 6.81
N SER A 23 5.13 11.53 7.05
CA SER A 23 6.35 11.34 6.26
C SER A 23 6.03 11.15 4.78
N MET A 24 6.85 11.74 3.91
CA MET A 24 6.72 11.52 2.48
C MET A 24 7.11 10.08 2.12
N PRO A 25 6.41 9.45 1.16
CA PRO A 25 6.76 8.11 0.72
C PRO A 25 8.15 8.12 0.06
N SER A 26 9.01 7.19 0.46
CA SER A 26 10.32 6.99 -0.17
C SER A 26 10.27 5.82 -1.16
N LYS A 27 11.09 5.88 -2.23
CA LYS A 27 11.19 4.79 -3.21
C LYS A 27 11.45 3.43 -2.55
N ARG A 28 12.35 3.41 -1.57
CA ARG A 28 12.76 2.19 -0.86
C ARG A 28 11.60 1.57 -0.08
N VAL A 29 10.83 2.40 0.64
CA VAL A 29 9.66 1.91 1.39
C VAL A 29 8.59 1.40 0.44
N LEU A 30 8.33 2.10 -0.67
CA LEU A 30 7.38 1.62 -1.68
C LEU A 30 7.83 0.29 -2.32
N GLU A 31 9.12 0.11 -2.59
CA GLU A 31 9.63 -1.15 -3.13
C GLU A 31 9.46 -2.34 -2.16
N ILE A 32 9.73 -2.12 -0.87
CA ILE A 32 9.52 -3.13 0.17
C ILE A 32 8.03 -3.48 0.28
N ASN A 33 7.16 -2.47 0.26
CA ASN A 33 5.71 -2.68 0.33
C ASN A 33 5.19 -3.44 -0.89
N GLU A 34 5.67 -3.11 -2.09
CA GLU A 34 5.32 -3.83 -3.32
C GLU A 34 5.70 -5.31 -3.22
N LYS A 35 6.95 -5.61 -2.85
CA LYS A 35 7.43 -7.01 -2.69
C LYS A 35 6.63 -7.76 -1.63
N SER A 36 6.35 -7.12 -0.49
CA SER A 36 5.59 -7.72 0.60
C SER A 36 4.15 -8.01 0.18
N ASN A 37 3.49 -7.07 -0.50
CA ASN A 37 2.12 -7.25 -1.00
C ASN A 37 2.04 -8.34 -2.08
N ILE A 38 3.05 -8.47 -2.95
CA ILE A 38 3.13 -9.58 -3.91
C ILE A 38 3.24 -10.91 -3.16
N LEU A 39 4.15 -11.01 -2.18
CA LEU A 39 4.34 -12.23 -1.40
C LEU A 39 3.07 -12.64 -0.65
N ILE A 40 2.41 -11.68 0.02
CA ILE A 40 1.14 -11.90 0.71
C ILE A 40 0.07 -12.32 -0.28
N SER A 41 -0.02 -11.66 -1.44
CA SER A 41 -1.00 -12.00 -2.48
C SER A 41 -0.83 -13.45 -2.95
N VAL A 42 0.39 -13.86 -3.32
CA VAL A 42 0.68 -15.23 -3.76
C VAL A 42 0.38 -16.24 -2.65
N THR A 43 0.79 -15.95 -1.42
CA THR A 43 0.58 -16.85 -0.27
C THR A 43 -0.90 -17.00 0.05
N CYS A 44 -1.65 -15.89 0.13
CA CYS A 44 -3.08 -15.91 0.44
C CYS A 44 -3.90 -16.52 -0.71
N LEU A 45 -3.54 -16.28 -1.97
CA LEU A 45 -4.21 -16.92 -3.10
C LEU A 45 -3.94 -18.43 -3.13
N SER A 46 -2.69 -18.86 -2.98
CA SER A 46 -2.35 -20.30 -2.99
C SER A 46 -2.93 -21.07 -1.79
N LEU A 47 -2.87 -20.51 -0.58
CA LEU A 47 -3.51 -21.11 0.58
C LEU A 47 -5.04 -21.03 0.48
N GLY A 48 -5.57 -19.93 -0.06
CA GLY A 48 -7.00 -19.73 -0.24
C GLY A 48 -7.59 -20.73 -1.24
N THR A 49 -6.88 -21.04 -2.33
CA THR A 49 -7.30 -22.09 -3.27
C THR A 49 -7.20 -23.47 -2.64
N LEU A 50 -6.10 -23.78 -1.94
CA LEU A 50 -5.92 -25.08 -1.29
C LEU A 50 -6.97 -25.37 -0.21
N THR A 51 -7.31 -24.36 0.59
CA THR A 51 -8.27 -24.48 1.71
C THR A 51 -9.70 -24.11 1.32
N SER A 52 -9.95 -23.72 0.07
CA SER A 52 -11.23 -23.15 -0.39
C SER A 52 -11.73 -21.97 0.47
N SER A 53 -10.82 -21.25 1.12
CA SER A 53 -11.15 -20.12 1.99
C SER A 53 -11.36 -18.84 1.18
N LYS A 54 -12.62 -18.41 1.09
CA LYS A 54 -13.01 -17.15 0.42
C LYS A 54 -12.35 -15.91 1.04
N ILE A 55 -12.08 -15.95 2.34
CA ILE A 55 -11.44 -14.85 3.07
C ILE A 55 -9.98 -14.70 2.61
N LEU A 56 -9.24 -15.82 2.54
CA LEU A 56 -7.85 -15.80 2.07
C LEU A 56 -7.76 -15.38 0.60
N LEU A 57 -8.68 -15.85 -0.25
CA LEU A 57 -8.76 -15.39 -1.63
C LEU A 57 -9.02 -13.87 -1.71
N GLY A 58 -9.95 -13.35 -0.91
CA GLY A 58 -10.24 -11.92 -0.85
C GLY A 58 -9.03 -11.09 -0.40
N LEU A 59 -8.33 -11.51 0.66
CA LEU A 59 -7.10 -10.87 1.12
C LEU A 59 -5.99 -10.94 0.06
N GLY A 60 -5.88 -12.07 -0.64
CA GLY A 60 -4.92 -12.26 -1.72
C GLY A 60 -5.15 -11.30 -2.89
N ILE A 61 -6.40 -11.11 -3.31
CA ILE A 61 -6.78 -10.13 -4.35
C ILE A 61 -6.49 -8.71 -3.87
N LEU A 62 -6.92 -8.35 -2.65
CA LEU A 62 -6.72 -7.01 -2.10
C LEU A 62 -5.24 -6.65 -2.00
N SER A 63 -4.41 -7.59 -1.56
CA SER A 63 -2.96 -7.43 -1.52
C SER A 63 -2.37 -7.26 -2.93
N GLY A 64 -2.85 -8.02 -3.92
CA GLY A 64 -2.42 -7.90 -5.31
C GLY A 64 -2.73 -6.52 -5.90
N VAL A 65 -3.94 -6.00 -5.68
CA VAL A 65 -4.31 -4.63 -6.08
C VAL A 65 -3.42 -3.59 -5.39
N SER A 66 -3.14 -3.78 -4.10
CA SER A 66 -2.25 -2.90 -3.33
C SER A 66 -0.81 -2.91 -3.89
N ALA A 67 -0.31 -4.07 -4.34
CA ALA A 67 0.99 -4.16 -5.02
C ALA A 67 1.01 -3.35 -6.32
N ILE A 68 -0.04 -3.43 -7.14
CA ILE A 68 -0.14 -2.67 -8.40
C ILE A 68 -0.14 -1.16 -8.13
N VAL A 69 -0.95 -0.70 -7.17
CA VAL A 69 -1.00 0.71 -6.79
C VAL A 69 0.37 1.18 -6.30
N THR A 70 1.04 0.38 -5.46
CA THR A 70 2.37 0.69 -4.95
C THR A 70 3.41 0.76 -6.08
N HIS A 71 3.35 -0.16 -7.05
CA HIS A 71 4.23 -0.16 -8.22
C HIS A 71 4.06 1.11 -9.06
N VAL A 72 2.82 1.50 -9.33
CA VAL A 72 2.52 2.74 -10.09
C VAL A 72 3.03 3.97 -9.34
N GLU A 73 2.83 4.05 -8.03
CA GLU A 73 3.30 5.17 -7.22
C GLU A 73 4.84 5.22 -7.13
N LYS A 74 5.50 4.07 -7.03
CA LYS A 74 6.98 3.98 -7.07
C LYS A 74 7.54 4.54 -8.37
N LYS A 75 6.89 4.27 -9.51
CA LYS A 75 7.32 4.77 -10.84
C LYS A 75 7.13 6.27 -11.02
N LYS A 76 6.21 6.90 -10.26
CA LYS A 76 5.94 8.35 -10.31
C LYS A 76 6.91 9.18 -9.48
N ILE A 77 7.59 8.57 -8.50
CA ILE A 77 8.63 9.21 -7.68
C ILE A 77 9.99 8.94 -8.35
#